data_AF-A0A1G0AAS5-F1
#
_entry.id   AF-A0A1G0AAS5-F1
#
_cell.length_a   1.000
_cell.length_b   1.000
_cell.length_c   1.000
_cell.angle_alpha   90.00
_cell.angle_beta   90.00
_cell.angle_gamma   90.00
#
_symmetry.space_group_name_H-M   'P 1'
#
loop_
_entity.id
_entity.type
_entity.pdbx_description
1 polymer ?
#
loop_
_entity_poly.entity_id
_entity_poly.type
_entity_poly.pdbx_seq_one_letter_code
_entity_poly.pdbx_strand_id
1 'polypeptide(L)'
;MAIKLVFALLLACSSARAQDPGLPQFDDLNPPPAAAEGADGQQSGADSEELLQIRDRLMTSLFFRGEFADSIIEAGLQDQFVTTTGLETYADVKSALLEWIEKHPDEAAKAYFNIKRHGPAEEKGPKTVTEEWFKFNPVFLRLIAAVNKASKDSSIPEEEVSLIAARLFQGRETAAEAGAPVIAAGRGGAAPQGAASASALEYADYKLDPDAAGREARKIAGLLEGLKAALEEDRDAAGLKLSGPAFELYKKFLVALSALKGRRSITAAESKNLEELRRELRRKLAALTAHCAQNRLRARSSALPAGAPGAGLLLKEALELLSAFGALSGSEDGDGGARRLYALQQAADFWTFKYSAYMRLALVKSRIGKVRFSCALDRIVYEVQAKLTPSAGYPRLKKELGAEAADIAGALEGVAAGDYERAAKFAGGSGDALFARIEGIERKLAAVEACAKRNRRLQFLFWDAFLNPPGLEPARYGARAGNKLLR
;
A
#
# COMPACT_ATOMS: atom_id res chain seq x y z
N MET A 1 -12.01 -59.08 16.70
CA MET A 1 -11.31 -58.99 15.40
C MET A 1 -11.37 -57.59 14.77
N ALA A 2 -12.55 -56.95 14.68
CA ALA A 2 -12.70 -55.62 14.06
C ALA A 2 -11.78 -54.52 14.66
N ILE A 3 -11.58 -54.49 15.98
CA ILE A 3 -10.69 -53.52 16.63
C ILE A 3 -9.22 -53.74 16.24
N LYS A 4 -8.77 -55.00 16.12
CA LYS A 4 -7.40 -55.33 15.68
C LYS A 4 -7.16 -54.97 14.20
N LEU A 5 -8.20 -55.10 13.36
CA LEU A 5 -8.13 -54.73 11.94
C LEU A 5 -8.07 -53.21 11.75
N VAL A 6 -8.84 -52.45 12.54
CA VAL A 6 -8.79 -50.97 12.56
C VAL A 6 -7.45 -50.48 13.11
N PHE A 7 -6.91 -51.13 14.15
CA PHE A 7 -5.57 -50.82 14.66
C PHE A 7 -4.46 -51.10 13.64
N ALA A 8 -4.54 -52.23 12.92
CA ALA A 8 -3.58 -52.60 11.88
C ALA A 8 -3.65 -51.65 10.66
N LEU A 9 -4.85 -51.21 10.25
CA LEU A 9 -5.03 -50.23 9.17
C LEU A 9 -4.57 -48.82 9.56
N LEU A 10 -4.77 -48.41 10.82
CA LEU A 10 -4.27 -47.14 11.34
C LEU A 10 -2.75 -47.13 11.46
N LEU A 11 -2.13 -48.24 11.87
CA LEU A 11 -0.68 -48.42 11.89
C LEU A 11 -0.10 -48.45 10.47
N ALA A 12 -0.72 -49.17 9.53
CA ALA A 12 -0.28 -49.23 8.13
C ALA A 12 -0.40 -47.88 7.39
N CYS A 13 -1.41 -47.07 7.71
CA CYS A 13 -1.52 -45.70 7.18
C CYS A 13 -0.52 -44.72 7.81
N SER A 14 -0.04 -44.99 9.02
CA SER A 14 1.00 -44.18 9.67
C SER A 14 2.41 -44.51 9.16
N SER A 15 2.69 -45.76 8.79
CA SER A 15 3.96 -46.19 8.21
C SER A 15 4.08 -45.89 6.71
N ALA A 16 2.98 -45.90 5.95
CA ALA A 16 2.97 -45.52 4.54
C ALA A 16 3.30 -44.03 4.29
N ARG A 17 3.40 -43.21 5.35
CA ARG A 17 3.80 -41.79 5.26
C ARG A 17 5.32 -41.58 5.21
N ALA A 18 6.12 -42.63 5.35
CA ALA A 18 7.58 -42.56 5.28
C ALA A 18 8.15 -42.73 3.84
N GLN A 19 7.32 -42.97 2.82
CA GLN A 19 7.77 -43.32 1.46
C GLN A 19 6.90 -42.71 0.35
N ASP A 20 6.50 -41.45 0.45
CA ASP A 20 5.81 -40.73 -0.64
C ASP A 20 6.72 -39.58 -1.14
N PRO A 21 7.31 -39.66 -2.37
CA PRO A 21 8.35 -38.73 -2.82
C PRO A 21 7.81 -37.37 -3.35
N GLY A 22 6.62 -36.94 -2.92
CA GLY A 22 5.88 -35.84 -3.56
C GLY A 22 5.50 -34.62 -2.70
N LEU A 23 5.98 -34.50 -1.45
CA LEU A 23 5.70 -33.33 -0.60
C LEU A 23 7.00 -32.82 0.04
N PRO A 24 7.20 -31.49 0.17
CA PRO A 24 8.41 -30.93 0.76
C PRO A 24 8.56 -31.38 2.22
N GLN A 25 9.67 -32.06 2.51
CA GLN A 25 10.11 -32.39 3.86
C GLN A 25 10.47 -31.10 4.61
N PHE A 26 10.01 -31.00 5.86
CA PHE A 26 10.16 -29.82 6.73
C PHE A 26 11.09 -30.12 7.92
N ASP A 27 12.18 -30.86 7.69
CA ASP A 27 13.10 -31.27 8.78
C ASP A 27 14.46 -30.51 8.81
N ASP A 28 14.72 -29.56 7.91
CA ASP A 28 15.97 -28.78 7.90
C ASP A 28 15.87 -27.44 8.66
N LEU A 29 15.49 -27.47 9.94
CA LEU A 29 15.70 -26.34 10.86
C LEU A 29 15.97 -26.86 12.28
N ASN A 30 17.13 -27.47 12.49
CA ASN A 30 17.83 -27.42 13.77
C ASN A 30 19.34 -27.32 13.53
N PRO A 31 20.04 -26.34 14.13
CA PRO A 31 21.48 -26.22 13.99
C PRO A 31 22.21 -27.33 14.76
N PRO A 32 23.43 -27.71 14.35
CA PRO A 32 24.21 -28.74 15.02
C PRO A 32 24.65 -28.30 16.43
N PRO A 33 24.88 -29.24 17.37
CA PRO A 33 25.36 -28.92 18.70
C PRO A 33 26.83 -28.50 18.65
N ALA A 34 27.13 -27.35 19.24
CA ALA A 34 28.51 -26.89 19.47
C ALA A 34 29.18 -27.78 20.54
N ALA A 35 30.23 -28.49 20.13
CA ALA A 35 31.22 -29.05 21.05
C ALA A 35 32.29 -27.98 21.31
N ALA A 36 32.58 -27.79 22.59
CA ALA A 36 33.49 -26.80 23.13
C ALA A 36 34.96 -27.16 22.90
N GLU A 37 35.78 -26.18 22.55
CA GLU A 37 37.22 -26.14 22.86
C GLU A 37 37.75 -24.70 22.68
N GLY A 38 38.46 -24.19 23.69
CA GLY A 38 39.40 -23.05 23.56
C GLY A 38 38.86 -21.66 23.90
N ALA A 39 38.81 -21.33 25.19
CA ALA A 39 38.79 -19.96 25.68
C ALA A 39 40.17 -19.32 25.49
N ASP A 40 40.25 -18.32 24.60
CA ASP A 40 41.10 -17.12 24.64
C ASP A 40 41.28 -16.59 23.21
N GLY A 41 40.45 -15.63 22.80
CA GLY A 41 40.56 -14.97 21.48
C GLY A 41 39.27 -14.44 20.82
N GLN A 42 38.13 -14.42 21.52
CA GLN A 42 36.80 -14.31 20.89
C GLN A 42 36.27 -12.88 20.60
N GLN A 43 37.11 -11.84 20.62
CA GLN A 43 36.68 -10.48 20.21
C GLN A 43 37.04 -10.13 18.75
N SER A 44 37.97 -10.84 18.08
CA SER A 44 38.35 -10.49 16.70
C SER A 44 37.44 -11.09 15.62
N GLY A 45 36.69 -12.16 15.92
CA GLY A 45 35.85 -12.87 14.95
C GLY A 45 34.57 -12.11 14.58
N ALA A 46 33.84 -11.60 15.58
CA ALA A 46 32.58 -10.88 15.36
C ALA A 46 32.78 -9.57 14.58
N ASP A 47 33.81 -8.79 14.95
CA ASP A 47 34.14 -7.54 14.25
C ASP A 47 34.58 -7.81 12.79
N SER A 48 35.18 -8.98 12.50
CA SER A 48 35.58 -9.35 11.14
C SER A 48 34.40 -9.73 10.23
N GLU A 49 33.39 -10.43 10.76
CA GLU A 49 32.18 -10.77 10.01
C GLU A 49 31.31 -9.53 9.73
N GLU A 50 31.21 -8.62 10.69
CA GLU A 50 30.48 -7.36 10.52
C GLU A 50 31.14 -6.46 9.47
N LEU A 51 32.47 -6.36 9.47
CA LEU A 51 33.21 -5.59 8.46
C LEU A 51 33.00 -6.14 7.04
N LEU A 52 32.97 -7.47 6.88
CA LEU A 52 32.67 -8.10 5.59
C LEU A 52 31.24 -7.78 5.11
N GLN A 53 30.26 -7.83 6.02
CA GLN A 53 28.88 -7.47 5.67
C GLN A 53 28.73 -5.99 5.28
N ILE A 54 29.41 -5.09 5.98
CA ILE A 54 29.41 -3.66 5.66
C ILE A 54 30.07 -3.43 4.29
N ARG A 55 31.22 -4.07 4.04
CA ARG A 55 31.92 -4.00 2.75
C ARG A 55 31.02 -4.46 1.61
N ASP A 56 30.37 -5.61 1.77
CA ASP A 56 29.51 -6.17 0.72
C ASP A 56 28.28 -5.27 0.48
N ARG A 57 27.74 -4.62 1.51
CA ARG A 57 26.66 -3.62 1.38
C ARG A 57 27.12 -2.35 0.69
N LEU A 58 28.30 -1.83 1.04
CA LEU A 58 28.90 -0.70 0.35
C LEU A 58 29.08 -1.04 -1.12
N MET A 59 29.56 -2.24 -1.47
CA MET A 59 29.74 -2.63 -2.86
C MET A 59 28.43 -2.88 -3.63
N THR A 60 27.35 -3.30 -2.98
CA THR A 60 26.10 -3.66 -3.67
C THR A 60 25.04 -2.56 -3.71
N SER A 61 25.05 -1.60 -2.76
CA SER A 61 24.01 -0.57 -2.64
C SER A 61 24.55 0.85 -2.85
N LEU A 62 24.17 1.47 -3.97
CA LEU A 62 24.48 2.88 -4.26
C LEU A 62 23.89 3.84 -3.22
N PHE A 63 22.69 3.51 -2.70
CA PHE A 63 22.05 4.31 -1.65
C PHE A 63 22.89 4.31 -0.37
N PHE A 64 23.40 3.13 0.02
CA PHE A 64 24.21 2.98 1.22
C PHE A 64 25.59 3.67 1.10
N ARG A 65 26.20 3.65 -0.10
CA ARG A 65 27.39 4.47 -0.37
C ARG A 65 27.10 5.97 -0.24
N GLY A 66 25.93 6.40 -0.74
CA GLY A 66 25.49 7.79 -0.66
C GLY A 66 25.30 8.27 0.77
N GLU A 67 24.62 7.49 1.59
CA GLU A 67 24.42 7.75 3.02
C GLU A 67 25.75 7.80 3.78
N PHE A 68 26.68 6.89 3.46
CA PHE A 68 27.99 6.90 4.08
C PHE A 68 28.82 8.13 3.67
N ALA A 69 28.80 8.53 2.39
CA ALA A 69 29.47 9.74 1.93
C ALA A 69 28.91 10.99 2.63
N ASP A 70 27.59 11.07 2.83
CA ASP A 70 26.96 12.15 3.60
C ASP A 70 27.42 12.12 5.07
N SER A 71 27.50 10.93 5.68
CA SER A 71 27.97 10.77 7.06
C SER A 71 29.43 11.22 7.25
N ILE A 72 30.30 11.01 6.24
CA ILE A 72 31.69 11.51 6.26
C ILE A 72 31.72 13.04 6.23
N ILE A 73 30.89 13.67 5.39
CA ILE A 73 30.82 15.13 5.26
C ILE A 73 30.23 15.76 6.52
N GLU A 74 29.15 15.18 7.07
CA GLU A 74 28.53 15.64 8.31
C GLU A 74 29.49 15.52 9.52
N ALA A 75 30.34 14.50 9.51
CA ALA A 75 31.39 14.32 10.51
C ALA A 75 32.61 15.24 10.30
N GLY A 76 32.67 16.01 9.19
CA GLY A 76 33.81 16.87 8.87
C GLY A 76 35.09 16.12 8.49
N LEU A 77 34.99 14.84 8.11
CA LEU A 77 36.13 13.96 7.88
C LEU A 77 36.55 13.86 6.40
N GLN A 78 35.91 14.63 5.50
CA GLN A 78 36.13 14.54 4.05
C GLN A 78 37.60 14.69 3.64
N ASP A 79 38.35 15.57 4.31
CA ASP A 79 39.77 15.85 4.02
C ASP A 79 40.71 14.68 4.36
N GLN A 80 40.23 13.71 5.17
CA GLN A 80 41.00 12.51 5.51
C GLN A 80 40.98 11.47 4.38
N PHE A 81 39.97 11.51 3.52
CA PHE A 81 39.74 10.51 2.48
C PHE A 81 39.97 11.06 1.08
N VAL A 82 39.66 12.34 0.84
CA VAL A 82 39.74 12.94 -0.49
C VAL A 82 40.25 14.37 -0.42
N THR A 83 41.07 14.75 -1.38
CA THR A 83 41.57 16.13 -1.52
C THR A 83 40.44 17.07 -1.89
N THR A 84 40.04 17.97 -0.99
CA THR A 84 38.96 18.95 -1.22
C THR A 84 39.41 20.23 -1.91
N THR A 85 40.73 20.47 -2.06
CA THR A 85 41.24 21.64 -2.80
C THR A 85 40.79 21.59 -4.26
N GLY A 86 39.93 22.54 -4.64
CA GLY A 86 39.34 22.64 -5.98
C GLY A 86 37.91 22.10 -6.10
N LEU A 87 37.34 21.54 -5.02
CA LEU A 87 35.93 21.12 -4.96
C LEU A 87 35.12 22.21 -4.24
N GLU A 88 34.32 22.96 -4.97
CA GLU A 88 33.59 24.13 -4.43
C GLU A 88 32.19 23.76 -3.90
N THR A 89 31.61 22.65 -4.36
CA THR A 89 30.24 22.27 -3.99
C THR A 89 30.18 20.97 -3.20
N TYR A 90 29.14 20.85 -2.37
CA TYR A 90 28.80 19.62 -1.65
C TYR A 90 28.67 18.41 -2.60
N ALA A 91 28.11 18.63 -3.79
CA ALA A 91 27.95 17.58 -4.80
C ALA A 91 29.29 17.08 -5.34
N ASP A 92 30.28 17.96 -5.49
CA ASP A 92 31.61 17.61 -5.96
C ASP A 92 32.37 16.78 -4.91
N VAL A 93 32.32 17.21 -3.65
CA VAL A 93 32.89 16.48 -2.51
C VAL A 93 32.24 15.11 -2.36
N LYS A 94 30.91 15.03 -2.45
CA LYS A 94 30.16 13.77 -2.39
C LYS A 94 30.53 12.84 -3.55
N SER A 95 30.68 13.36 -4.77
CA SER A 95 31.04 12.57 -5.94
C SER A 95 32.44 11.97 -5.79
N ALA A 96 33.39 12.77 -5.29
CA ALA A 96 34.76 12.32 -5.05
C ALA A 96 34.84 11.28 -3.92
N LEU A 97 34.02 11.42 -2.87
CA LEU A 97 33.88 10.42 -1.80
C LEU A 97 33.26 9.11 -2.29
N LEU A 98 32.24 9.17 -3.15
CA LEU A 98 31.64 7.98 -3.75
C LEU A 98 32.66 7.20 -4.60
N GLU A 99 33.49 7.91 -5.36
CA GLU A 99 34.57 7.30 -6.14
C GLU A 99 35.64 6.67 -5.23
N TRP A 100 35.98 7.32 -4.12
CA TRP A 100 36.91 6.78 -3.13
C TRP A 100 36.36 5.50 -2.45
N ILE A 101 35.10 5.51 -2.01
CA ILE A 101 34.43 4.35 -1.38
C ILE A 101 34.45 3.13 -2.30
N GLU A 102 34.24 3.34 -3.60
CA GLU A 102 34.28 2.27 -4.59
C GLU A 102 35.68 1.70 -4.82
N LYS A 103 36.72 2.54 -4.77
CA LYS A 103 38.12 2.13 -4.93
C LYS A 103 38.71 1.48 -3.68
N HIS A 104 38.21 1.82 -2.49
CA HIS A 104 38.75 1.41 -1.19
C HIS A 104 37.68 0.79 -0.26
N PRO A 105 37.00 -0.30 -0.66
CA PRO A 105 35.84 -0.82 0.06
C PRO A 105 36.16 -1.37 1.46
N ASP A 106 37.34 -1.94 1.67
CA ASP A 106 37.76 -2.45 2.99
C ASP A 106 38.08 -1.32 3.98
N GLU A 107 38.66 -0.21 3.50
CA GLU A 107 38.93 0.99 4.30
C GLU A 107 37.64 1.75 4.60
N ALA A 108 36.75 1.84 3.62
CA ALA A 108 35.41 2.41 3.76
C ALA A 108 34.57 1.64 4.80
N ALA A 109 34.62 0.30 4.80
CA ALA A 109 33.92 -0.52 5.79
C ALA A 109 34.43 -0.27 7.22
N LYS A 110 35.75 -0.12 7.40
CA LYS A 110 36.36 0.22 8.69
C LYS A 110 35.98 1.64 9.13
N ALA A 111 36.01 2.61 8.22
CA ALA A 111 35.63 3.99 8.50
C ALA A 111 34.14 4.09 8.89
N TYR A 112 33.26 3.40 8.17
CA TYR A 112 31.83 3.31 8.51
C TYR A 112 31.62 2.68 9.89
N PHE A 113 32.31 1.57 10.17
CA PHE A 113 32.25 0.90 11.47
C PHE A 113 32.71 1.82 12.61
N ASN A 114 33.78 2.57 12.40
CA ASN A 114 34.31 3.52 13.39
C ASN A 114 33.36 4.70 13.63
N ILE A 115 32.81 5.30 12.56
CA ILE A 115 31.85 6.41 12.66
C ILE A 115 30.57 5.95 13.37
N LYS A 116 30.09 4.73 13.07
CA LYS A 116 28.90 4.15 13.70
C LYS A 116 29.10 3.82 15.19
N ARG A 117 30.31 3.37 15.58
CA ARG A 117 30.60 2.92 16.96
C ARG A 117 30.97 4.07 17.89
N HIS A 118 31.61 5.12 17.36
CA HIS A 118 32.13 6.23 18.17
C HIS A 118 31.36 7.55 17.99
N GLY A 119 30.41 7.61 17.05
CA GLY A 119 29.75 8.87 16.67
C GLY A 119 30.71 9.83 15.96
N PRO A 120 30.22 10.97 15.43
CA PRO A 120 31.11 12.01 14.92
C PRO A 120 32.01 12.46 16.07
N ALA A 121 33.34 12.42 15.87
CA ALA A 121 34.29 12.87 16.86
C ALA A 121 33.96 14.33 17.25
N GLU A 122 33.82 14.62 18.54
CA GLU A 122 33.73 15.99 19.04
C GLU A 122 35.00 16.75 18.65
N GLU A 123 34.94 17.52 17.58
CA GLU A 123 35.98 18.51 17.29
C GLU A 123 35.93 19.63 18.34
N LYS A 124 36.86 19.56 19.30
CA LYS A 124 37.31 20.70 20.09
C LYS A 124 38.16 21.61 19.21
N GLY A 125 37.50 22.43 18.42
CA GLY A 125 38.11 23.57 17.73
C GLY A 125 37.09 24.69 17.61
N PRO A 126 37.48 25.97 17.77
CA PRO A 126 36.57 27.06 17.46
C PRO A 126 36.20 26.93 15.99
N LYS A 127 34.95 26.53 15.72
CA LYS A 127 34.35 26.71 14.41
C LYS A 127 34.37 28.21 14.16
N THR A 128 35.37 28.69 13.44
CA THR A 128 35.28 29.95 12.71
C THR A 128 34.19 29.72 11.68
N VAL A 129 32.96 29.94 12.12
CA VAL A 129 31.87 30.30 11.23
C VAL A 129 32.31 31.63 10.65
N THR A 130 33.04 31.58 9.54
CA THR A 130 33.01 32.67 8.58
C THR A 130 31.54 32.81 8.25
N GLU A 131 30.89 33.79 8.90
CA GLU A 131 29.60 34.29 8.48
C GLU A 131 29.79 34.81 7.06
N GLU A 132 29.68 33.92 6.09
CA GLU A 132 29.40 34.29 4.72
C GLU A 132 28.01 34.91 4.77
N TRP A 133 27.98 36.24 4.82
CA TRP A 133 26.76 37.00 4.63
C TRP A 133 26.34 36.77 3.19
N PHE A 134 25.64 35.66 2.94
CA PHE A 134 24.85 35.50 1.73
C PHE A 134 23.88 36.67 1.72
N LYS A 135 24.16 37.69 0.91
CA LYS A 135 23.14 38.65 0.51
C LYS A 135 22.12 37.84 -0.26
N PHE A 136 21.10 37.35 0.43
CA PHE A 136 19.96 36.73 -0.21
C PHE A 136 19.51 37.65 -1.31
N ASN A 137 19.35 37.09 -2.52
CA ASN A 137 18.92 37.84 -3.68
C ASN A 137 17.66 38.65 -3.27
N PRO A 138 17.65 40.00 -3.40
CA PRO A 138 16.51 40.80 -2.97
C PRO A 138 15.21 40.40 -3.67
N VAL A 139 15.31 39.76 -4.84
CA VAL A 139 14.16 39.14 -5.53
C VAL A 139 13.62 37.93 -4.77
N PHE A 140 14.49 37.06 -4.26
CA PHE A 140 14.09 35.89 -3.46
C PHE A 140 13.41 36.31 -2.16
N LEU A 141 13.94 37.32 -1.46
CA LEU A 141 13.31 37.88 -0.26
C LEU A 141 11.92 38.47 -0.55
N ARG A 142 11.74 39.12 -1.72
CA ARG A 142 10.43 39.61 -2.16
C ARG A 142 9.46 38.48 -2.47
N LEU A 143 9.92 37.39 -3.09
CA LEU A 143 9.09 36.22 -3.37
C LEU A 143 8.64 35.52 -2.08
N ILE A 144 9.54 35.37 -1.10
CA ILE A 144 9.18 34.85 0.23
C ILE A 144 8.14 35.76 0.91
N ALA A 145 8.35 37.08 0.86
CA ALA A 145 7.38 38.03 1.42
C ALA A 145 6.01 37.94 0.72
N ALA A 146 5.99 37.74 -0.60
CA ALA A 146 4.77 37.57 -1.38
C ALA A 146 4.04 36.26 -1.03
N VAL A 147 4.76 35.13 -0.91
CA VAL A 147 4.19 33.85 -0.46
C VAL A 147 3.61 33.98 0.96
N ASN A 148 4.36 34.59 1.88
CA ASN A 148 3.94 34.77 3.27
C ASN A 148 2.75 35.73 3.42
N LYS A 149 2.63 36.71 2.54
CA LYS A 149 1.46 37.59 2.50
C LYS A 149 0.25 36.85 1.92
N ALA A 150 0.46 36.09 0.84
CA ALA A 150 -0.58 35.32 0.19
C ALA A 150 -1.11 34.16 1.04
N SER A 151 -0.27 33.53 1.86
CA SER A 151 -0.68 32.47 2.79
C SER A 151 -1.47 32.97 3.99
N LYS A 152 -1.37 34.27 4.31
CA LYS A 152 -2.07 34.91 5.44
C LYS A 152 -3.35 35.64 5.04
N ASP A 153 -3.55 35.87 3.75
CA ASP A 153 -4.72 36.57 3.22
C ASP A 153 -5.72 35.56 2.66
N SER A 154 -6.80 35.30 3.39
CA SER A 154 -7.85 34.35 3.00
C SER A 154 -8.65 34.78 1.78
N SER A 155 -8.44 36.00 1.29
CA SER A 155 -9.08 36.52 0.08
C SER A 155 -8.33 36.17 -1.20
N ILE A 156 -7.07 35.72 -1.11
CA ILE A 156 -6.26 35.36 -2.27
C ILE A 156 -6.57 33.92 -2.68
N PRO A 157 -6.98 33.67 -3.93
CA PRO A 157 -7.30 32.33 -4.41
C PRO A 157 -6.07 31.42 -4.36
N GLU A 158 -6.30 30.16 -4.02
CA GLU A 158 -5.24 29.21 -3.68
C GLU A 158 -4.30 28.88 -4.86
N GLU A 159 -4.82 28.97 -6.09
CA GLU A 159 -4.01 28.86 -7.31
C GLU A 159 -2.99 29.99 -7.40
N GLU A 160 -3.32 31.19 -6.92
CA GLU A 160 -2.42 32.33 -6.89
C GLU A 160 -1.34 32.13 -5.82
N VAL A 161 -1.69 31.59 -4.64
CA VAL A 161 -0.71 31.18 -3.62
C VAL A 161 0.22 30.08 -4.17
N SER A 162 -0.33 29.08 -4.87
CA SER A 162 0.45 28.00 -5.48
C SER A 162 1.34 28.47 -6.63
N LEU A 163 0.90 29.46 -7.41
CA LEU A 163 1.70 30.08 -8.47
C LEU A 163 2.82 30.95 -7.86
N ILE A 164 2.53 31.70 -6.80
CA ILE A 164 3.55 32.49 -6.09
C ILE A 164 4.56 31.55 -5.40
N ALA A 165 4.12 30.43 -4.83
CA ALA A 165 4.99 29.40 -4.27
C ALA A 165 5.82 28.71 -5.36
N ALA A 166 5.24 28.36 -6.50
CA ALA A 166 5.98 27.79 -7.64
C ALA A 166 7.08 28.74 -8.14
N ARG A 167 6.82 30.05 -8.16
CA ARG A 167 7.81 31.09 -8.50
C ARG A 167 8.97 31.18 -7.51
N LEU A 168 8.78 30.78 -6.25
CA LEU A 168 9.84 30.76 -5.24
C LEU A 168 10.87 29.65 -5.51
N PHE A 169 10.43 28.51 -6.06
CA PHE A 169 11.26 27.32 -6.26
C PHE A 169 11.81 27.17 -7.69
N GLN A 170 11.32 27.97 -8.64
CA GLN A 170 11.89 28.05 -9.99
C GLN A 170 13.00 29.12 -10.02
N GLY A 171 14.26 28.67 -9.95
CA GLY A 171 15.44 29.53 -9.98
C GLY A 171 15.58 30.38 -11.26
N ARG A 172 16.54 31.31 -11.22
CA ARG A 172 16.85 32.37 -12.20
C ARG A 172 16.48 32.02 -13.65
N GLU A 173 15.48 32.74 -14.17
CA GLU A 173 14.95 32.68 -15.53
C GLU A 173 16.05 32.67 -16.60
N THR A 174 16.36 31.48 -17.14
CA THR A 174 16.73 31.36 -18.54
C THR A 174 15.43 31.14 -19.32
N ALA A 175 15.00 32.19 -20.02
CA ALA A 175 13.90 32.20 -21.00
C ALA A 175 12.61 31.49 -20.55
N ALA A 176 11.74 32.26 -19.87
CA ALA A 176 10.30 32.07 -19.75
C ALA A 176 9.75 30.71 -20.24
N GLU A 177 9.78 29.70 -19.36
CA GLU A 177 8.98 28.50 -19.56
C GLU A 177 7.51 28.85 -19.38
N ALA A 178 6.81 28.84 -20.50
CA ALA A 178 5.39 29.10 -20.64
C ALA A 178 4.58 27.98 -19.98
N GLY A 179 4.00 28.25 -18.81
CA GLY A 179 3.15 27.29 -18.10
C GLY A 179 1.89 27.87 -17.44
N ALA A 180 1.69 29.18 -17.45
CA ALA A 180 0.45 29.82 -17.02
C ALA A 180 0.29 31.18 -17.72
N PRO A 181 -0.88 31.52 -18.27
CA PRO A 181 -1.11 32.88 -18.73
C PRO A 181 -1.11 33.84 -17.55
N VAL A 182 -0.21 34.82 -17.60
CA VAL A 182 -0.14 35.93 -16.65
C VAL A 182 -1.32 36.87 -16.93
N ILE A 183 -2.28 36.95 -16.00
CA ILE A 183 -3.22 38.07 -15.97
C ILE A 183 -2.44 39.25 -15.40
N ALA A 184 -2.06 40.21 -16.25
CA ALA A 184 -1.59 41.50 -15.79
C ALA A 184 -2.79 42.26 -15.20
N ALA A 185 -3.02 42.13 -13.90
CA ALA A 185 -3.91 43.02 -13.18
C ALA A 185 -3.25 44.41 -13.14
N GLY A 186 -3.78 45.33 -13.95
CA GLY A 186 -3.36 46.72 -13.89
C GLY A 186 -3.74 47.36 -12.55
N ARG A 187 -2.74 47.94 -11.85
CA ARG A 187 -2.86 49.26 -11.22
C ARG A 187 -1.51 49.77 -10.69
N GLY A 188 -1.09 50.91 -11.23
CA GLY A 188 -0.43 51.97 -10.45
C GLY A 188 1.04 52.28 -10.74
N GLY A 189 1.30 53.25 -11.62
CA GLY A 189 2.41 54.19 -11.43
C GLY A 189 3.41 54.36 -12.57
N ALA A 190 3.41 55.57 -13.13
CA ALA A 190 4.43 56.22 -13.97
C ALA A 190 4.44 55.89 -15.47
N ALA A 191 3.95 56.86 -16.25
CA ALA A 191 4.18 57.00 -17.68
C ALA A 191 5.68 57.10 -18.03
N PRO A 192 6.04 56.72 -19.27
CA PRO A 192 6.56 57.77 -20.14
C PRO A 192 5.87 57.80 -21.51
N GLN A 193 5.93 59.00 -22.07
CA GLN A 193 5.32 59.44 -23.31
C GLN A 193 5.88 58.70 -24.54
N GLY A 194 5.00 58.40 -25.48
CA GLY A 194 5.38 57.90 -26.80
C GLY A 194 4.16 57.42 -27.56
N ALA A 195 3.56 58.31 -28.34
CA ALA A 195 2.38 58.03 -29.16
C ALA A 195 2.65 56.93 -30.19
N ALA A 196 2.04 55.77 -29.99
CA ALA A 196 1.79 54.77 -31.02
C ALA A 196 0.45 54.08 -30.73
N SER A 197 -0.56 54.44 -31.52
CA SER A 197 -1.79 53.70 -31.85
C SER A 197 -2.39 52.77 -30.78
N ALA A 198 -3.46 53.24 -30.15
CA ALA A 198 -4.31 52.49 -29.21
C ALA A 198 -5.25 51.45 -29.86
N SER A 199 -4.82 50.77 -30.94
CA SER A 199 -5.66 49.76 -31.61
C SER A 199 -4.90 48.60 -32.26
N ALA A 200 -3.62 48.38 -31.94
CA ALA A 200 -2.79 47.42 -32.69
C ALA A 200 -2.03 46.35 -31.87
N LEU A 201 -2.27 46.17 -30.57
CA LEU A 201 -1.56 45.17 -29.75
C LEU A 201 -2.49 44.50 -28.73
N GLU A 202 -3.45 43.70 -29.21
CA GLU A 202 -4.25 42.79 -28.37
C GLU A 202 -4.45 41.41 -29.03
N TYR A 203 -3.46 40.97 -29.82
CA TYR A 203 -3.40 39.62 -30.35
C TYR A 203 -2.06 38.98 -29.99
N ALA A 204 -2.13 37.74 -29.47
CA ALA A 204 -1.01 36.88 -29.06
C ALA A 204 -0.48 37.22 -27.65
N ASP A 205 -0.50 36.37 -26.62
CA ASP A 205 -0.04 34.98 -26.58
C ASP A 205 -0.61 34.23 -25.37
N TYR A 206 -1.76 33.56 -25.49
CA TYR A 206 -2.02 32.43 -24.59
C TYR A 206 -1.30 31.22 -25.20
N LYS A 207 -0.12 30.89 -24.67
CA LYS A 207 0.63 29.70 -25.10
C LYS A 207 -0.09 28.45 -24.59
N LEU A 208 -0.63 27.67 -25.53
CA LEU A 208 -1.20 26.36 -25.23
C LEU A 208 -0.06 25.34 -25.20
N ASP A 209 0.11 24.63 -24.08
CA ASP A 209 0.95 23.43 -24.02
C ASP A 209 0.11 22.23 -24.52
N PRO A 210 0.33 21.75 -25.77
CA PRO A 210 -0.43 20.65 -26.33
C PRO A 210 -0.17 19.33 -25.59
N ASP A 211 1.01 19.18 -24.98
CA ASP A 211 1.38 17.97 -24.26
C ASP A 211 0.70 17.93 -22.89
N ALA A 212 0.63 19.06 -22.17
CA ALA A 212 -0.15 19.16 -20.93
C ALA A 212 -1.64 18.91 -21.16
N ALA A 213 -2.23 19.55 -22.17
CA ALA A 213 -3.63 19.34 -22.53
C ALA A 213 -3.90 17.87 -22.92
N GLY A 214 -2.98 17.26 -23.68
CA GLY A 214 -3.05 15.84 -24.04
C GLY A 214 -2.94 14.90 -22.83
N ARG A 215 -2.04 15.18 -21.89
CA ARG A 215 -1.92 14.42 -20.63
C ARG A 215 -3.20 14.53 -19.79
N GLU A 216 -3.79 15.71 -19.70
CA GLU A 216 -5.03 15.92 -18.96
C GLU A 216 -6.21 15.18 -19.60
N ALA A 217 -6.36 15.27 -20.93
CA ALA A 217 -7.39 14.52 -21.64
C ALA A 217 -7.28 13.01 -21.40
N ARG A 218 -6.06 12.45 -21.40
CA ARG A 218 -5.82 11.03 -21.09
C ARG A 218 -6.16 10.67 -19.64
N LYS A 219 -5.80 11.53 -18.67
CA LYS A 219 -6.15 11.32 -17.25
C LYS A 219 -7.66 11.30 -17.07
N ILE A 220 -8.37 12.25 -17.68
CA ILE A 220 -9.83 12.31 -17.64
C ILE A 220 -10.46 11.09 -18.32
N ALA A 221 -9.93 10.64 -19.45
CA ALA A 221 -10.38 9.42 -20.13
C ALA A 221 -10.29 8.19 -19.22
N GLY A 222 -9.12 7.96 -18.60
CA GLY A 222 -8.93 6.84 -17.68
C GLY A 222 -9.84 6.90 -16.46
N LEU A 223 -10.08 8.09 -15.91
CA LEU A 223 -11.05 8.28 -14.81
C LEU A 223 -12.48 7.94 -15.26
N LEU A 224 -12.90 8.39 -16.44
CA LEU A 224 -14.23 8.09 -16.98
C LEU A 224 -14.43 6.59 -17.24
N GLU A 225 -13.42 5.90 -17.78
CA GLU A 225 -13.47 4.45 -17.98
C GLU A 225 -13.60 3.71 -16.65
N GLY A 226 -12.83 4.09 -15.63
CA GLY A 226 -12.93 3.51 -14.29
C GLY A 226 -14.30 3.76 -13.63
N LEU A 227 -14.86 4.97 -13.79
CA LEU A 227 -16.20 5.30 -13.30
C LEU A 227 -17.30 4.55 -14.05
N LYS A 228 -17.15 4.35 -15.36
CA LYS A 228 -18.09 3.57 -16.16
C LYS A 228 -18.13 2.11 -15.70
N ALA A 229 -16.97 1.49 -15.50
CA ALA A 229 -16.89 0.12 -14.99
C ALA A 229 -17.57 -0.01 -13.61
N ALA A 230 -17.35 0.96 -12.72
CA ALA A 230 -17.99 0.98 -11.40
C ALA A 230 -19.53 1.10 -11.49
N LEU A 231 -20.05 1.92 -12.41
CA LEU A 231 -21.49 2.09 -12.61
C LEU A 231 -22.15 0.85 -13.25
N GLU A 232 -21.45 0.16 -14.13
CA GLU A 232 -21.93 -1.09 -14.75
C GLU A 232 -22.04 -2.23 -13.74
N GLU A 233 -21.12 -2.29 -12.78
CA GLU A 233 -21.13 -3.26 -11.68
C GLU A 233 -22.35 -3.04 -10.76
N ASP A 234 -22.63 -1.79 -10.40
CA ASP A 234 -23.70 -1.44 -9.45
C ASP A 234 -25.09 -1.28 -10.09
N ARG A 235 -25.17 -1.11 -11.43
CA ARG A 235 -26.41 -0.84 -12.21
C ARG A 235 -27.32 0.25 -11.61
N ASP A 236 -26.73 1.25 -10.97
CA ASP A 236 -27.47 2.28 -10.25
C ASP A 236 -28.04 3.35 -11.20
N ALA A 237 -29.37 3.48 -11.20
CA ALA A 237 -30.09 4.46 -12.00
C ALA A 237 -29.73 5.91 -11.66
N ALA A 238 -29.36 6.23 -10.42
CA ALA A 238 -28.94 7.57 -10.03
C ALA A 238 -27.55 7.90 -10.60
N GLY A 239 -26.62 6.95 -10.54
CA GLY A 239 -25.29 7.08 -11.13
C GLY A 239 -25.33 7.21 -12.66
N LEU A 240 -26.20 6.46 -13.34
CA LEU A 240 -26.42 6.56 -14.79
C LEU A 240 -26.96 7.94 -15.22
N LYS A 241 -27.83 8.55 -14.40
CA LYS A 241 -28.32 9.92 -14.63
C LYS A 241 -27.22 10.97 -14.49
N LEU A 242 -26.27 10.77 -13.57
CA LEU A 242 -25.12 11.67 -13.38
C LEU A 242 -24.03 11.49 -14.45
N SER A 243 -23.86 10.27 -14.97
CA SER A 243 -22.83 9.99 -15.97
C SER A 243 -23.13 10.61 -17.33
N GLY A 244 -24.39 10.66 -17.77
CA GLY A 244 -24.78 11.23 -19.06
C GLY A 244 -24.26 12.66 -19.28
N PRO A 245 -24.58 13.61 -18.37
CA PRO A 245 -24.06 14.98 -18.43
C PRO A 245 -22.52 15.06 -18.40
N ALA A 246 -21.85 14.22 -17.61
CA ALA A 246 -20.38 14.20 -17.54
C ALA A 246 -19.75 13.73 -18.87
N PHE A 247 -20.33 12.71 -19.51
CA PHE A 247 -19.88 12.25 -20.82
C PHE A 247 -20.11 13.28 -21.92
N GLU A 248 -21.24 13.99 -21.90
CA GLU A 248 -21.49 15.07 -22.87
C GLU A 248 -20.52 16.25 -22.69
N LEU A 249 -20.20 16.64 -21.45
CA LEU A 249 -19.17 17.65 -21.19
C LEU A 249 -17.78 17.20 -21.63
N TYR A 250 -17.44 15.93 -21.41
CA TYR A 250 -16.17 15.37 -21.89
C TYR A 250 -16.08 15.40 -23.42
N LYS A 251 -17.15 15.04 -24.14
CA LYS A 251 -17.21 15.17 -25.60
C LYS A 251 -17.01 16.61 -26.05
N LYS A 252 -17.71 17.57 -25.43
CA LYS A 252 -17.55 19.01 -25.72
C LYS A 252 -16.11 19.49 -25.47
N PHE A 253 -15.51 19.05 -24.37
CA PHE A 253 -14.12 19.35 -24.03
C PHE A 253 -13.14 18.78 -25.05
N LEU A 254 -13.31 17.53 -25.48
CA LEU A 254 -12.48 16.92 -26.53
C LEU A 254 -12.63 17.61 -27.87
N VAL A 255 -13.86 17.99 -28.26
CA VAL A 255 -14.11 18.74 -29.50
C VAL A 255 -13.38 20.09 -29.45
N ALA A 256 -13.52 20.82 -28.33
CA ALA A 256 -12.83 22.09 -28.13
C ALA A 256 -11.30 21.95 -28.17
N LEU A 257 -10.73 20.92 -27.52
CA LEU A 257 -9.29 20.62 -27.61
C LEU A 257 -8.85 20.23 -29.02
N SER A 258 -9.65 19.45 -29.74
CA SER A 258 -9.33 19.00 -31.09
C SER A 258 -9.29 20.15 -32.10
N ALA A 259 -10.15 21.15 -31.93
CA ALA A 259 -10.18 22.36 -32.75
C ALA A 259 -8.90 23.21 -32.60
N LEU A 260 -8.17 23.01 -31.50
CA LEU A 260 -6.93 23.72 -31.17
C LEU A 260 -5.67 22.91 -31.48
N LYS A 261 -5.81 21.68 -31.98
CA LYS A 261 -4.69 20.78 -32.28
C LYS A 261 -3.76 21.39 -33.33
N GLY A 262 -2.47 21.43 -33.02
CA GLY A 262 -1.43 22.00 -33.89
C GLY A 262 -1.24 23.51 -33.74
N ARG A 263 -2.07 24.19 -32.94
CA ARG A 263 -1.89 25.61 -32.60
C ARG A 263 -1.10 25.74 -31.30
N ARG A 264 -0.10 26.62 -31.28
CA ARG A 264 0.70 26.95 -30.08
C ARG A 264 0.20 28.18 -29.35
N SER A 265 -0.56 29.02 -30.03
CA SER A 265 -1.21 30.21 -29.47
C SER A 265 -2.72 30.10 -29.66
N ILE A 266 -3.47 30.52 -28.64
CA ILE A 266 -4.93 30.56 -28.65
C ILE A 266 -5.43 31.96 -28.25
N THR A 267 -6.67 32.26 -28.59
CA THR A 267 -7.33 33.50 -28.19
C THR A 267 -7.78 33.44 -26.72
N ALA A 268 -7.98 34.62 -26.10
CA ALA A 268 -8.49 34.71 -24.72
C ALA A 268 -9.87 34.03 -24.57
N ALA A 269 -10.73 34.15 -25.58
CA ALA A 269 -12.05 33.52 -25.59
C ALA A 269 -11.95 31.99 -25.64
N GLU A 270 -11.06 31.44 -26.46
CA GLU A 270 -10.82 29.99 -26.54
C GLU A 270 -10.24 29.45 -25.23
N SER A 271 -9.28 30.16 -24.62
CA SER A 271 -8.70 29.79 -23.32
C SER A 271 -9.75 29.79 -22.21
N LYS A 272 -10.59 30.84 -22.14
CA LYS A 272 -11.67 30.94 -21.16
C LYS A 272 -12.69 29.81 -21.32
N ASN A 273 -13.12 29.53 -22.55
CA ASN A 273 -14.06 28.44 -22.84
C ASN A 273 -13.49 27.06 -22.46
N LEU A 274 -12.22 26.80 -22.75
CA LEU A 274 -11.56 25.56 -22.34
C LEU A 274 -11.54 25.39 -20.82
N GLU A 275 -11.24 26.46 -20.08
CA GLU A 275 -11.21 26.41 -18.62
C GLU A 275 -12.59 26.28 -17.98
N GLU A 276 -13.61 26.92 -18.56
CA GLU A 276 -15.01 26.73 -18.14
C GLU A 276 -15.44 25.26 -18.33
N LEU A 277 -15.20 24.69 -19.51
CA LEU A 277 -15.48 23.27 -19.80
C LEU A 277 -14.70 22.34 -18.86
N ARG A 278 -13.42 22.63 -18.61
CA ARG A 278 -12.57 21.84 -17.71
C ARG A 278 -13.08 21.87 -16.27
N ARG A 279 -13.44 23.05 -15.76
CA ARG A 279 -13.99 23.22 -14.41
C ARG A 279 -15.32 22.49 -14.26
N GLU A 280 -16.23 22.66 -15.22
CA GLU A 280 -17.53 21.99 -15.17
C GLU A 280 -17.39 20.47 -15.24
N LEU A 281 -16.52 19.97 -16.12
CA LEU A 281 -16.21 18.55 -16.23
C LEU A 281 -15.62 17.99 -14.94
N ARG A 282 -14.64 18.67 -14.34
CA ARG A 282 -14.05 18.25 -13.05
C ARG A 282 -15.09 18.21 -11.93
N ARG A 283 -16.00 19.18 -11.86
CA ARG A 283 -17.11 19.17 -10.87
C ARG A 283 -18.03 17.96 -11.07
N LYS A 284 -18.44 17.66 -12.30
CA LYS A 284 -19.30 16.51 -12.58
C LYS A 284 -18.59 15.18 -12.31
N LEU A 285 -17.31 15.07 -12.64
CA LEU A 285 -16.50 13.88 -12.33
C LEU A 285 -16.28 13.70 -10.82
N ALA A 286 -16.09 14.79 -10.07
CA ALA A 286 -16.00 14.77 -8.61
C ALA A 286 -17.31 14.26 -7.99
N ALA A 287 -18.45 14.78 -8.45
CA ALA A 287 -19.77 14.32 -8.00
C ALA A 287 -20.01 12.83 -8.33
N LEU A 288 -19.63 12.39 -9.53
CA LEU A 288 -19.75 10.99 -9.93
C LEU A 288 -18.83 10.07 -9.11
N THR A 289 -17.60 10.49 -8.86
CA THR A 289 -16.65 9.76 -8.00
C THR A 289 -17.18 9.63 -6.58
N ALA A 290 -17.70 10.72 -6.00
CA ALA A 290 -18.30 10.70 -4.67
C ALA A 290 -19.50 9.74 -4.61
N HIS A 291 -20.36 9.75 -5.64
CA HIS A 291 -21.50 8.85 -5.74
C HIS A 291 -21.08 7.37 -5.80
N CYS A 292 -20.12 7.03 -6.66
CA CYS A 292 -19.58 5.66 -6.73
C CYS A 292 -18.94 5.23 -5.40
N ALA A 293 -18.21 6.13 -4.73
CA ALA A 293 -17.63 5.85 -3.41
C ALA A 293 -18.72 5.59 -2.35
N GLN A 294 -19.80 6.37 -2.36
CA GLN A 294 -20.94 6.16 -1.47
C GLN A 294 -21.60 4.79 -1.69
N ASN A 295 -21.83 4.40 -2.94
CA ASN A 295 -22.45 3.11 -3.24
C ASN A 295 -21.59 1.94 -2.76
N ARG A 296 -20.28 1.99 -3.01
CA ARG A 296 -19.33 0.98 -2.48
C ARG A 296 -19.33 0.92 -0.96
N LEU A 297 -19.34 2.07 -0.29
CA LEU A 297 -19.42 2.16 1.17
C LEU A 297 -20.73 1.58 1.70
N ARG A 298 -21.88 1.92 1.09
CA ARG A 298 -23.19 1.38 1.44
C ARG A 298 -23.22 -0.14 1.30
N ALA A 299 -22.81 -0.67 0.15
CA ALA A 299 -22.80 -2.10 -0.13
C ALA A 299 -21.93 -2.90 0.86
N ARG A 300 -20.77 -2.35 1.24
CA ARG A 300 -19.88 -3.00 2.23
C ARG A 300 -20.41 -2.85 3.65
N SER A 301 -20.91 -1.68 4.02
CA SER A 301 -21.46 -1.44 5.36
C SER A 301 -22.68 -2.30 5.65
N SER A 302 -23.52 -2.58 4.64
CA SER A 302 -24.69 -3.48 4.79
C SER A 302 -24.31 -4.95 4.87
N ALA A 303 -23.13 -5.34 4.36
CA ALA A 303 -22.60 -6.70 4.46
C ALA A 303 -21.92 -7.00 5.82
N LEU A 304 -21.77 -6.00 6.69
CA LEU A 304 -21.18 -6.20 8.02
C LEU A 304 -22.08 -7.09 8.90
N PRO A 305 -21.52 -8.12 9.56
CA PRO A 305 -22.30 -9.00 10.43
C PRO A 305 -22.78 -8.25 11.69
N ALA A 306 -24.10 -8.17 11.87
CA ALA A 306 -24.72 -7.54 13.02
C ALA A 306 -24.28 -8.21 14.34
N GLY A 307 -23.94 -7.41 15.35
CA GLY A 307 -23.55 -7.88 16.68
C GLY A 307 -22.15 -8.51 16.77
N ALA A 308 -21.38 -8.53 15.68
CA ALA A 308 -19.98 -8.97 15.73
C ALA A 308 -19.09 -7.90 16.40
N PRO A 309 -18.04 -8.31 17.13
CA PRO A 309 -17.16 -7.38 17.84
C PRO A 309 -16.46 -6.45 16.84
N GLY A 310 -16.52 -5.13 17.06
CA GLY A 310 -15.95 -4.13 16.16
C GLY A 310 -16.83 -3.72 14.96
N ALA A 311 -17.85 -4.51 14.57
CA ALA A 311 -18.72 -4.17 13.43
C ALA A 311 -19.42 -2.80 13.59
N GLY A 312 -19.86 -2.48 14.81
CA GLY A 312 -20.53 -1.20 15.10
C GLY A 312 -19.63 0.02 14.90
N LEU A 313 -18.33 -0.10 15.18
CA LEU A 313 -17.36 0.97 14.96
C LEU A 313 -17.15 1.21 13.47
N LEU A 314 -16.91 0.15 12.69
CA LEU A 314 -16.78 0.24 11.24
C LEU A 314 -18.05 0.80 10.57
N LEU A 315 -19.22 0.41 11.07
CA LEU A 315 -20.50 0.94 10.58
C LEU A 315 -20.63 2.44 10.88
N LYS A 316 -20.28 2.87 12.10
CA LYS A 316 -20.32 4.28 12.48
C LYS A 316 -19.41 5.12 11.58
N GLU A 317 -18.17 4.70 11.39
CA GLU A 317 -17.22 5.38 10.50
C GLU A 317 -17.71 5.39 9.04
N ALA A 318 -18.32 4.30 8.56
CA ALA A 318 -18.90 4.26 7.23
C ALA A 318 -20.03 5.28 7.07
N LEU A 319 -20.89 5.43 8.08
CA LEU A 319 -21.96 6.43 8.09
C LEU A 319 -21.42 7.87 8.12
N GLU A 320 -20.35 8.11 8.88
CA GLU A 320 -19.64 9.41 8.90
C GLU A 320 -19.08 9.73 7.52
N LEU A 321 -18.38 8.78 6.87
CA LEU A 321 -17.88 8.95 5.50
C LEU A 321 -19.01 9.17 4.50
N LEU A 322 -20.09 8.39 4.57
CA LEU A 322 -21.26 8.55 3.70
C LEU A 322 -21.87 9.95 3.82
N SER A 323 -22.00 10.46 5.06
CA SER A 323 -22.49 11.81 5.31
C SER A 323 -21.56 12.89 4.73
N ALA A 324 -20.24 12.70 4.86
CA ALA A 324 -19.24 13.63 4.34
C ALA A 324 -19.21 13.67 2.82
N PHE A 325 -19.29 12.52 2.14
CA PHE A 325 -19.46 12.47 0.69
C PHE A 325 -20.79 13.11 0.26
N GLY A 326 -21.86 12.94 1.07
CA GLY A 326 -23.17 13.53 0.81
C GLY A 326 -23.13 15.06 0.81
N ALA A 327 -22.48 15.64 1.81
CA ALA A 327 -22.26 17.08 1.90
C ALA A 327 -21.48 17.63 0.70
N LEU A 328 -20.46 16.89 0.22
CA LEU A 328 -19.67 17.26 -0.96
C LEU A 328 -20.47 17.21 -2.27
N SER A 329 -21.40 16.27 -2.40
CA SER A 329 -22.27 16.17 -3.58
C SER A 329 -23.33 17.28 -3.66
N GLY A 330 -23.65 17.91 -2.53
CA GLY A 330 -24.64 19.00 -2.44
C GLY A 330 -24.04 20.41 -2.38
N SER A 331 -22.74 20.56 -2.17
CA SER A 331 -22.09 21.88 -2.15
C SER A 331 -21.76 22.35 -3.57
N GLU A 332 -22.25 23.53 -3.95
CA GLU A 332 -21.78 24.27 -5.14
C GLU A 332 -20.39 24.89 -4.93
N ASP A 333 -19.83 24.75 -3.73
CA ASP A 333 -18.56 25.33 -3.32
C ASP A 333 -17.42 24.93 -4.27
N GLY A 334 -16.72 25.95 -4.76
CA GLY A 334 -15.58 25.86 -5.66
C GLY A 334 -14.33 25.21 -5.04
N ASP A 335 -13.18 25.56 -5.64
CA ASP A 335 -11.80 25.01 -5.60
C ASP A 335 -11.29 24.23 -4.35
N GLY A 336 -11.90 24.35 -3.16
CA GLY A 336 -11.62 23.50 -1.99
C GLY A 336 -12.23 22.08 -2.06
N GLY A 337 -13.19 21.84 -2.96
CA GLY A 337 -13.86 20.55 -3.11
C GLY A 337 -12.92 19.40 -3.52
N ALA A 338 -11.90 19.67 -4.33
CA ALA A 338 -10.97 18.64 -4.81
C ALA A 338 -10.09 18.05 -3.71
N ARG A 339 -9.56 18.90 -2.81
CA ARG A 339 -8.75 18.45 -1.66
C ARG A 339 -9.58 17.68 -0.65
N ARG A 340 -10.79 18.16 -0.37
CA ARG A 340 -11.73 17.45 0.51
C ARG A 340 -12.12 16.11 -0.08
N LEU A 341 -12.40 16.04 -1.38
CA LEU A 341 -12.70 14.78 -2.06
C LEU A 341 -11.52 13.81 -1.99
N TYR A 342 -10.30 14.29 -2.23
CA TYR A 342 -9.09 13.47 -2.13
C TYR A 342 -8.88 12.92 -0.70
N ALA A 343 -9.02 13.77 0.32
CA ALA A 343 -8.91 13.35 1.71
C ALA A 343 -10.00 12.34 2.10
N LEU A 344 -11.25 12.54 1.64
CA LEU A 344 -12.33 11.57 1.86
C LEU A 344 -12.08 10.26 1.12
N GLN A 345 -11.50 10.31 -0.08
CA GLN A 345 -11.17 9.11 -0.83
C GLN A 345 -10.07 8.32 -0.12
N GLN A 346 -9.02 8.97 0.38
CA GLN A 346 -8.01 8.31 1.22
C GLN A 346 -8.63 7.68 2.48
N ALA A 347 -9.53 8.40 3.16
CA ALA A 347 -10.22 7.87 4.33
C ALA A 347 -11.12 6.66 3.98
N ALA A 348 -11.79 6.69 2.83
CA ALA A 348 -12.61 5.59 2.33
C ALA A 348 -11.77 4.37 1.89
N ASP A 349 -10.60 4.60 1.30
CA ASP A 349 -9.65 3.55 0.93
C ASP A 349 -9.06 2.88 2.18
N PHE A 350 -8.71 3.69 3.19
CA PHE A 350 -8.27 3.17 4.48
C PHE A 350 -9.38 2.40 5.21
N TRP A 351 -10.62 2.92 5.20
CA TRP A 351 -11.78 2.19 5.73
C TRP A 351 -12.01 0.87 4.98
N THR A 352 -11.86 0.88 3.66
CA THR A 352 -11.96 -0.31 2.80
C THR A 352 -10.93 -1.38 3.19
N PHE A 353 -9.70 -0.94 3.45
CA PHE A 353 -8.65 -1.81 3.93
C PHE A 353 -9.04 -2.45 5.28
N LYS A 354 -9.48 -1.65 6.26
CA LYS A 354 -9.98 -2.15 7.56
C LYS A 354 -11.13 -3.14 7.37
N TYR A 355 -12.12 -2.82 6.54
CA TYR A 355 -13.25 -3.70 6.21
C TYR A 355 -12.77 -5.05 5.66
N SER A 356 -11.82 -5.07 4.72
CA SER A 356 -11.33 -6.31 4.12
C SER A 356 -10.60 -7.21 5.13
N ALA A 357 -9.74 -6.65 5.97
CA ALA A 357 -9.06 -7.37 7.05
C ALA A 357 -10.09 -7.91 8.06
N TYR A 358 -11.05 -7.07 8.45
CA TYR A 358 -12.14 -7.42 9.34
C TYR A 358 -12.97 -8.60 8.80
N MET A 359 -13.39 -8.54 7.54
CA MET A 359 -14.21 -9.61 6.93
C MET A 359 -13.46 -10.93 6.82
N ARG A 360 -12.16 -10.92 6.51
CA ARG A 360 -11.33 -12.13 6.53
C ARG A 360 -11.23 -12.72 7.94
N LEU A 361 -10.95 -11.90 8.95
CA LEU A 361 -10.90 -12.34 10.35
C LEU A 361 -12.26 -12.89 10.82
N ALA A 362 -13.37 -12.23 10.46
CA ALA A 362 -14.70 -12.67 10.80
C ALA A 362 -15.04 -14.02 10.14
N LEU A 363 -14.64 -14.21 8.88
CA LEU A 363 -14.78 -15.47 8.17
C LEU A 363 -13.97 -16.58 8.86
N VAL A 364 -12.70 -16.33 9.17
CA VAL A 364 -11.81 -17.27 9.87
C VAL A 364 -12.40 -17.64 11.23
N LYS A 365 -12.83 -16.67 12.04
CA LYS A 365 -13.50 -16.90 13.34
C LYS A 365 -14.73 -17.79 13.19
N SER A 366 -15.58 -17.49 12.19
CA SER A 366 -16.79 -18.28 11.93
C SER A 366 -16.46 -19.72 11.52
N ARG A 367 -15.37 -19.93 10.77
CA ARG A 367 -14.91 -21.26 10.34
C ARG A 367 -14.35 -22.04 11.52
N ILE A 368 -13.51 -21.42 12.36
CA ILE A 368 -12.99 -22.05 13.58
C ILE A 368 -14.14 -22.51 14.48
N GLY A 369 -15.15 -21.67 14.72
CA GLY A 369 -16.34 -22.06 15.50
C GLY A 369 -17.16 -23.21 14.88
N LYS A 370 -17.02 -23.45 13.56
CA LYS A 370 -17.64 -24.56 12.84
C LYS A 370 -16.76 -25.81 12.74
N VAL A 371 -15.51 -25.79 13.23
CA VAL A 371 -14.63 -26.96 13.26
C VAL A 371 -15.18 -28.00 14.24
N ARG A 372 -16.10 -28.82 13.73
CA ARG A 372 -16.68 -29.98 14.41
C ARG A 372 -16.14 -31.25 13.76
N PHE A 373 -16.27 -32.37 14.47
CA PHE A 373 -15.99 -33.66 13.84
C PHE A 373 -17.00 -33.92 12.72
N SER A 374 -16.50 -34.26 11.55
CA SER A 374 -17.32 -34.48 10.35
C SER A 374 -18.06 -35.81 10.36
N CYS A 375 -17.58 -36.79 11.13
CA CYS A 375 -18.15 -38.12 11.27
C CYS A 375 -17.63 -38.84 12.54
N ALA A 376 -18.14 -40.04 12.84
CA ALA A 376 -17.71 -40.82 14.00
C ALA A 376 -16.24 -41.27 13.90
N LEU A 377 -15.80 -41.70 12.70
CA LEU A 377 -14.40 -42.08 12.48
C LEU A 377 -13.46 -40.90 12.68
N ASP A 378 -13.86 -39.70 12.26
CA ASP A 378 -13.07 -38.49 12.45
C ASP A 378 -12.82 -38.17 13.93
N ARG A 379 -13.83 -38.37 14.78
CA ARG A 379 -13.69 -38.27 16.23
C ARG A 379 -12.76 -39.34 16.81
N ILE A 380 -12.92 -40.59 16.40
CA ILE A 380 -12.10 -41.71 16.88
C ILE A 380 -10.63 -41.50 16.50
N VAL A 381 -10.35 -41.16 15.24
CA VAL A 381 -9.00 -40.88 14.74
C VAL A 381 -8.37 -39.74 15.52
N TYR A 382 -9.11 -38.66 15.77
CA TYR A 382 -8.62 -37.56 16.61
C TYR A 382 -8.30 -38.01 18.03
N GLU A 383 -9.22 -38.71 18.72
CA GLU A 383 -9.02 -39.13 20.11
C GLU A 383 -7.83 -40.10 20.25
N VAL A 384 -7.65 -41.01 19.29
CA VAL A 384 -6.51 -41.93 19.25
C VAL A 384 -5.20 -41.17 19.03
N GLN A 385 -5.15 -40.28 18.04
CA GLN A 385 -3.96 -39.46 17.77
C GLN A 385 -3.65 -38.51 18.93
N ALA A 386 -4.65 -37.85 19.50
CA ALA A 386 -4.44 -36.95 20.64
C ALA A 386 -3.88 -37.68 21.87
N LYS A 387 -4.23 -38.95 22.09
CA LYS A 387 -3.71 -39.76 23.21
C LYS A 387 -2.33 -40.34 22.94
N LEU A 388 -2.09 -40.87 21.74
CA LEU A 388 -0.84 -41.59 21.42
C LEU A 388 0.25 -40.68 20.87
N THR A 389 -0.13 -39.69 20.06
CA THR A 389 0.78 -38.77 19.36
C THR A 389 0.21 -37.34 19.35
N PRO A 390 0.16 -36.66 20.51
CA PRO A 390 -0.42 -35.31 20.62
C PRO A 390 0.29 -34.26 19.74
N SER A 391 1.55 -34.50 19.37
CA SER A 391 2.33 -33.68 18.42
C SER A 391 1.95 -33.91 16.95
N ALA A 392 1.13 -34.92 16.63
CA ALA A 392 0.68 -35.18 15.27
C ALA A 392 -0.08 -33.98 14.70
N GLY A 393 0.06 -33.75 13.39
CA GLY A 393 -0.47 -32.54 12.75
C GLY A 393 -1.96 -32.29 13.00
N TYR A 394 -2.81 -33.32 12.99
CA TYR A 394 -4.25 -33.13 13.16
C TYR A 394 -4.65 -32.67 14.58
N PRO A 395 -4.28 -33.36 15.69
CA PRO A 395 -4.58 -32.91 17.04
C PRO A 395 -3.89 -31.59 17.40
N ARG A 396 -2.63 -31.42 16.99
CA ARG A 396 -1.87 -30.18 17.21
C ARG A 396 -2.56 -28.97 16.57
N LEU A 397 -2.87 -29.03 15.28
CA LEU A 397 -3.51 -27.92 14.55
C LEU A 397 -4.89 -27.59 15.11
N LYS A 398 -5.69 -28.59 15.48
CA LYS A 398 -7.00 -28.35 16.08
C LYS A 398 -6.91 -27.68 17.46
N LYS A 399 -5.88 -28.00 18.25
CA LYS A 399 -5.60 -27.33 19.53
C LYS A 399 -5.13 -25.89 19.32
N GLU A 400 -4.21 -25.65 18.39
CA GLU A 400 -3.72 -24.31 18.04
C GLU A 400 -4.87 -23.40 17.55
N LEU A 401 -5.72 -23.88 16.65
CA LEU A 401 -6.90 -23.12 16.17
C LEU A 401 -7.88 -22.77 17.31
N GLY A 402 -8.02 -23.66 18.29
CA GLY A 402 -8.85 -23.40 19.47
C GLY A 402 -8.31 -22.28 20.34
N ALA A 403 -6.98 -22.19 20.50
CA ALA A 403 -6.33 -21.08 21.21
C ALA A 403 -6.45 -19.77 20.43
N GLU A 404 -6.21 -19.80 19.12
CA GLU A 404 -6.28 -18.62 18.24
C GLU A 404 -7.70 -18.01 18.15
N ALA A 405 -8.75 -18.80 18.41
CA ALA A 405 -10.15 -18.34 18.35
C ALA A 405 -10.45 -17.18 19.31
N ALA A 406 -9.83 -17.18 20.50
CA ALA A 406 -10.00 -16.13 21.50
C ALA A 406 -9.31 -14.83 21.06
N ASP A 407 -8.10 -14.97 20.52
CA ASP A 407 -7.29 -13.82 20.11
C ASP A 407 -7.87 -13.11 18.86
N ILE A 408 -8.55 -13.83 17.97
CA ILE A 408 -9.24 -13.24 16.80
C ILE A 408 -10.34 -12.25 17.23
N ALA A 409 -11.00 -12.48 18.37
CA ALA A 409 -12.02 -11.54 18.85
C ALA A 409 -11.42 -10.17 19.20
N GLY A 410 -10.26 -10.15 19.87
CA GLY A 410 -9.52 -8.91 20.15
C GLY A 410 -8.96 -8.26 18.88
N ALA A 411 -8.51 -9.08 17.91
CA ALA A 411 -8.03 -8.58 16.62
C ALA A 411 -9.14 -7.89 15.81
N LEU A 412 -10.37 -8.42 15.83
CA LEU A 412 -11.52 -7.79 15.17
C LEU A 412 -11.82 -6.39 15.71
N GLU A 413 -11.75 -6.21 17.03
CA GLU A 413 -11.94 -4.89 17.66
C GLU A 413 -10.76 -3.95 17.37
N GLY A 414 -9.53 -4.45 17.42
CA GLY A 414 -8.32 -3.67 17.10
C GLY A 414 -8.33 -3.15 15.65
N VAL A 415 -8.64 -4.03 14.68
CA VAL A 415 -8.78 -3.64 13.26
C VAL A 415 -9.91 -2.64 13.08
N ALA A 416 -11.06 -2.84 13.72
CA ALA A 416 -12.18 -1.91 13.62
C ALA A 416 -11.84 -0.52 14.18
N ALA A 417 -11.10 -0.45 15.29
CA ALA A 417 -10.68 0.80 15.92
C ALA A 417 -9.51 1.49 15.20
N GLY A 418 -8.89 0.85 14.20
CA GLY A 418 -7.63 1.33 13.61
C GLY A 418 -6.43 1.24 14.54
N ASP A 419 -6.57 0.52 15.68
CA ASP A 419 -5.48 0.22 16.60
C ASP A 419 -4.75 -1.02 16.09
N TYR A 420 -3.86 -0.78 15.11
CA TYR A 420 -3.06 -1.82 14.51
C TYR A 420 -2.04 -2.41 15.49
N GLU A 421 -1.76 -1.77 16.62
CA GLU A 421 -0.94 -2.37 17.68
C GLU A 421 -1.73 -3.46 18.42
N ARG A 422 -3.01 -3.21 18.76
CA ARG A 422 -3.90 -4.25 19.29
C ARG A 422 -4.17 -5.35 18.28
N ALA A 423 -4.29 -5.01 16.99
CA ALA A 423 -4.36 -6.02 15.93
C ALA A 423 -3.01 -6.74 15.73
N ALA A 424 -1.87 -6.08 15.97
CA ALA A 424 -0.54 -6.65 15.86
C ALA A 424 -0.16 -7.51 17.08
N LYS A 425 -0.80 -7.33 18.25
CA LYS A 425 -0.68 -8.28 19.38
C LYS A 425 -1.17 -9.68 18.99
N PHE A 426 -2.16 -9.76 18.10
CA PHE A 426 -2.58 -11.00 17.46
C PHE A 426 -1.57 -11.49 16.38
N ALA A 427 -0.80 -10.58 15.80
CA ALA A 427 0.18 -10.87 14.74
C ALA A 427 1.64 -11.07 15.23
N GLY A 428 1.93 -10.84 16.52
CA GLY A 428 3.27 -10.95 17.08
C GLY A 428 4.17 -9.70 16.93
N GLY A 429 3.61 -8.52 16.65
CA GLY A 429 4.32 -7.23 16.81
C GLY A 429 4.52 -6.34 15.58
N SER A 430 4.06 -6.70 14.37
CA SER A 430 4.08 -5.79 13.19
C SER A 430 2.85 -5.92 12.29
N GLY A 431 2.53 -4.86 11.53
CA GLY A 431 1.32 -4.79 10.68
C GLY A 431 1.32 -5.73 9.46
N ASP A 432 2.47 -5.92 8.82
CA ASP A 432 2.62 -6.90 7.72
C ASP A 432 2.43 -8.35 8.19
N ALA A 433 2.59 -8.60 9.49
CA ALA A 433 2.31 -9.89 10.08
C ALA A 433 0.80 -10.20 10.15
N LEU A 434 -0.12 -9.23 10.05
CA LEU A 434 -1.55 -9.49 10.22
C LEU A 434 -2.12 -10.35 9.08
N PHE A 435 -1.91 -9.96 7.81
CA PHE A 435 -2.40 -10.76 6.68
C PHE A 435 -1.66 -12.09 6.56
N ALA A 436 -0.34 -12.10 6.78
CA ALA A 436 0.43 -13.34 6.81
C ALA A 436 -0.06 -14.30 7.92
N ARG A 437 -0.44 -13.75 9.08
CA ARG A 437 -1.04 -14.52 10.18
C ARG A 437 -2.42 -15.04 9.80
N ILE A 438 -3.29 -14.21 9.23
CA ILE A 438 -4.62 -14.62 8.73
C ILE A 438 -4.46 -15.77 7.73
N GLU A 439 -3.55 -15.65 6.76
CA GLU A 439 -3.25 -16.72 5.81
C GLU A 439 -2.73 -17.98 6.47
N GLY A 440 -1.84 -17.84 7.46
CA GLY A 440 -1.36 -18.96 8.26
C GLY A 440 -2.52 -19.73 8.90
N ILE A 441 -3.47 -19.03 9.50
CA ILE A 441 -4.66 -19.63 10.14
C ILE A 441 -5.59 -20.25 9.09
N GLU A 442 -5.79 -19.59 7.95
CA GLU A 442 -6.55 -20.13 6.81
C GLU A 442 -5.95 -21.46 6.31
N ARG A 443 -4.61 -21.56 6.24
CA ARG A 443 -3.91 -22.80 5.87
C ARG A 443 -4.10 -23.89 6.93
N LYS A 444 -3.98 -23.56 8.23
CA LYS A 444 -4.25 -24.50 9.34
C LYS A 444 -5.69 -25.04 9.29
N LEU A 445 -6.66 -24.15 9.07
CA LEU A 445 -8.08 -24.50 8.89
C LEU A 445 -8.27 -25.46 7.71
N ALA A 446 -7.70 -25.15 6.55
CA ALA A 446 -7.79 -25.99 5.36
C ALA A 446 -7.21 -27.40 5.59
N ALA A 447 -6.08 -27.50 6.31
CA ALA A 447 -5.47 -28.78 6.67
C ALA A 447 -6.38 -29.62 7.58
N VAL A 448 -6.99 -29.01 8.61
CA VAL A 448 -7.94 -29.68 9.51
C VAL A 448 -9.19 -30.15 8.75
N GLU A 449 -9.76 -29.31 7.88
CA GLU A 449 -10.90 -29.66 7.04
C GLU A 449 -10.57 -30.80 6.05
N ALA A 450 -9.37 -30.81 5.49
CA ALA A 450 -8.91 -31.89 4.61
C ALA A 450 -8.78 -33.22 5.35
N CYS A 451 -8.23 -33.23 6.56
CA CYS A 451 -8.18 -34.41 7.43
C CYS A 451 -9.59 -34.93 7.75
N ALA A 452 -10.51 -34.06 8.14
CA ALA A 452 -11.90 -34.42 8.42
C ALA A 452 -12.59 -35.02 7.17
N LYS A 453 -12.41 -34.40 6.00
CA LYS A 453 -12.94 -34.90 4.72
C LYS A 453 -12.38 -36.28 4.35
N ARG A 454 -11.08 -36.50 4.58
CA ARG A 454 -10.43 -37.81 4.38
C ARG A 454 -11.01 -38.86 5.32
N ASN A 455 -11.14 -38.55 6.61
CA ASN A 455 -11.73 -39.46 7.59
C ASN A 455 -13.17 -39.82 7.22
N ARG A 456 -13.97 -38.86 6.76
CA ARG A 456 -15.33 -39.12 6.27
C ARG A 456 -15.35 -40.07 5.06
N ARG A 457 -14.43 -39.91 4.11
CA ARG A 457 -14.30 -40.82 2.95
C ARG A 457 -13.90 -42.23 3.37
N LEU A 458 -12.93 -42.35 4.27
CA LEU A 458 -12.50 -43.65 4.81
C LEU A 458 -13.63 -44.36 5.57
N GLN A 459 -14.44 -43.59 6.31
CA GLN A 459 -15.62 -44.15 6.98
C GLN A 459 -16.56 -44.78 5.94
N PHE A 460 -16.89 -44.08 4.85
CA PHE A 460 -17.76 -44.65 3.81
C PHE A 460 -17.16 -45.88 3.13
N LEU A 461 -15.86 -45.87 2.81
CA LEU A 461 -15.18 -47.04 2.25
C LEU A 461 -15.20 -48.24 3.20
N PHE A 462 -15.01 -48.00 4.50
CA PHE A 462 -15.08 -49.06 5.51
C PHE A 462 -16.49 -49.64 5.64
N TRP A 463 -17.52 -48.78 5.67
CA TRP A 463 -18.91 -49.24 5.69
C TRP A 463 -19.28 -50.00 4.43
N ASP A 464 -18.83 -49.56 3.26
CA ASP A 464 -19.07 -50.24 1.99
C ASP A 464 -18.41 -51.63 1.98
N ALA A 465 -17.15 -51.75 2.38
CA ALA A 465 -16.48 -53.04 2.50
C ALA A 465 -17.11 -53.97 3.55
N PHE A 466 -17.67 -53.41 4.63
CA PHE A 466 -18.31 -54.18 5.70
C PHE A 466 -19.73 -54.66 5.32
N LEU A 467 -20.51 -53.79 4.67
CA LEU A 467 -21.89 -54.07 4.28
C LEU A 467 -21.99 -54.75 2.90
N ASN A 468 -20.95 -54.64 2.09
CA ASN A 468 -20.83 -55.26 0.77
C ASN A 468 -19.51 -56.06 0.68
N PRO A 469 -19.41 -57.21 1.38
CA PRO A 469 -18.22 -58.05 1.31
C PRO A 469 -17.96 -58.50 -0.14
N PRO A 470 -16.68 -58.69 -0.54
CA PRO A 470 -16.28 -58.94 -1.91
C PRO A 470 -17.02 -60.16 -2.48
N GLY A 471 -18.01 -59.91 -3.32
CA GLY A 471 -18.94 -60.92 -3.83
C GLY A 471 -20.21 -60.35 -4.48
N LEU A 472 -20.49 -59.06 -4.30
CA LEU A 472 -21.59 -58.35 -4.96
C LEU A 472 -21.03 -57.12 -5.69
N GLU A 473 -21.12 -57.14 -7.02
CA GLU A 473 -20.66 -56.03 -7.87
C GLU A 473 -21.33 -54.71 -7.44
N PRO A 474 -20.56 -53.61 -7.30
CA PRO A 474 -21.15 -52.31 -7.02
C PRO A 474 -22.01 -51.88 -8.20
N ALA A 475 -23.32 -51.71 -7.98
CA ALA A 475 -24.20 -51.12 -8.98
C ALA A 475 -23.67 -49.73 -9.37
N ARG A 476 -23.58 -49.46 -10.67
CA ARG A 476 -23.03 -48.22 -11.26
C ARG A 476 -23.66 -46.91 -10.75
N TYR A 477 -24.77 -46.98 -10.02
CA TYR A 477 -25.40 -45.85 -9.32
C TYR A 477 -25.90 -46.36 -7.96
N GLY A 478 -25.63 -45.60 -6.90
CA GLY A 478 -25.72 -46.01 -5.50
C GLY A 478 -26.90 -46.92 -5.10
N ALA A 479 -26.59 -47.86 -4.19
CA ALA A 479 -27.49 -48.74 -3.44
C ALA A 479 -28.97 -48.76 -3.86
N ARG A 480 -29.28 -49.47 -4.95
CA ARG A 480 -30.56 -50.18 -5.08
C ARG A 480 -30.28 -51.67 -4.97
N ALA A 481 -30.51 -52.22 -3.79
CA ALA A 481 -30.51 -53.65 -3.56
C ALA A 481 -31.72 -54.28 -4.27
N GLY A 482 -31.50 -54.82 -5.47
CA GLY A 482 -32.43 -55.76 -6.09
C GLY A 482 -32.24 -57.15 -5.49
N ASN A 483 -32.63 -57.35 -4.24
CA ASN A 483 -32.60 -58.68 -3.62
C ASN A 483 -33.76 -59.54 -4.17
N LYS A 484 -33.45 -60.40 -5.16
CA LYS A 484 -34.36 -61.46 -5.64
C LYS A 484 -34.32 -62.74 -4.78
N LEU A 485 -33.62 -62.74 -3.65
CA LEU A 485 -33.53 -63.88 -2.72
C LEU A 485 -34.54 -63.84 -1.56
N LEU A 486 -35.54 -62.96 -1.64
CA LEU A 486 -36.74 -63.02 -0.81
C LEU A 486 -37.96 -63.23 -1.72
N ARG A 487 -38.17 -64.49 -2.12
CA ARG A 487 -39.49 -65.06 -2.39
C ARG A 487 -39.54 -66.44 -1.76
#